data_AF-A0A8D7B5L2-F1
#
_entry.id   AF-A0A8D7B5L2-F1
#
_cell.length_a   1.000
_cell.length_b   1.000
_cell.length_c   1.000
_cell.angle_alpha   90.00
_cell.angle_beta   90.00
_cell.angle_gamma   90.00
#
_symmetry.space_group_name_H-M   'P 1'
#
loop_
_entity.id
_entity.type
_entity.pdbx_description
1 polymer ?
#
loop_
_entity_poly.entity_id
_entity_poly.type
_entity_poly.pdbx_seq_one_letter_code
_entity_poly.pdbx_strand_id
1 'polypeptide(L)'
;TVRFAARRFPKRRPFVSFTCRCSRDTPAWPEETSAVSPDGRRWFLGFLLASASGLNFCGDAESVSSSRRALRSAKVPETEYTTLPNGLKYYDIKVGGGPKAVKGSRVTLHYVAKWKGITFMTSRQGLGVTGGTPYAFDVGQSERGAVLKGLDLGVEGMRVGGQRLLIVPPELAYGSKGVQEIPPNATIELDVELLAIKQSPFG
;
A
#
# COMPACT_ATOMS: atom_id res chain seq x y z
N THR A 1 10.50 -19.01 -62.17
CA THR A 1 9.84 -20.27 -61.73
C THR A 1 10.38 -20.66 -60.37
N VAL A 2 9.76 -20.17 -59.30
CA VAL A 2 10.25 -20.33 -57.92
C VAL A 2 9.39 -21.39 -57.22
N ARG A 3 10.02 -22.52 -56.82
CA ARG A 3 9.36 -23.63 -56.11
C ARG A 3 9.20 -23.27 -54.63
N PHE A 4 7.96 -23.15 -54.15
CA PHE A 4 7.64 -23.05 -52.73
C PHE A 4 7.51 -24.44 -52.11
N ALA A 5 8.28 -24.70 -51.05
CA ALA A 5 8.18 -25.91 -50.25
C ALA A 5 7.07 -25.76 -49.19
N ALA A 6 6.05 -26.61 -49.25
CA ALA A 6 4.93 -26.62 -48.31
C ALA A 6 5.34 -27.26 -46.97
N ARG A 7 5.16 -26.54 -45.86
CA ARG A 7 5.31 -27.08 -44.49
C ARG A 7 4.00 -27.71 -44.03
N ARG A 8 4.07 -28.98 -43.58
CA ARG A 8 2.93 -29.75 -43.03
C ARG A 8 2.59 -29.26 -41.63
N PHE A 9 1.31 -28.92 -41.41
CA PHE A 9 0.72 -28.64 -40.09
C PHE A 9 0.21 -29.95 -39.44
N PRO A 10 0.47 -30.21 -38.15
CA PRO A 10 -0.13 -31.33 -37.44
C PRO A 10 -1.59 -31.06 -37.03
N LYS A 11 -2.42 -32.11 -37.15
CA LYS A 11 -3.88 -32.13 -36.98
C LYS A 11 -4.32 -31.84 -35.53
N ARG A 12 -5.38 -31.03 -35.41
CA ARG A 12 -6.12 -30.74 -34.17
C ARG A 12 -6.85 -31.98 -33.65
N ARG A 13 -6.80 -32.22 -32.34
CA ARG A 13 -7.62 -33.22 -31.62
C ARG A 13 -8.90 -32.57 -31.06
N PRO A 14 -10.01 -33.31 -30.93
CA PRO A 14 -11.31 -32.76 -30.60
C PRO A 14 -11.46 -32.40 -29.12
N PHE A 15 -12.30 -31.39 -28.92
CA PHE A 15 -12.81 -30.83 -27.66
C PHE A 15 -13.56 -31.90 -26.85
N VAL A 16 -13.17 -32.09 -25.59
CA VAL A 16 -13.96 -32.85 -24.61
C VAL A 16 -14.49 -31.85 -23.58
N SER A 17 -15.80 -31.70 -23.58
CA SER A 17 -16.57 -30.87 -22.66
C SER A 17 -16.59 -31.50 -21.26
N PHE A 18 -15.91 -30.88 -20.30
CA PHE A 18 -16.03 -31.21 -18.89
C PHE A 18 -17.11 -30.32 -18.25
N THR A 19 -18.23 -30.94 -17.90
CA THR A 19 -19.26 -30.36 -17.05
C THR A 19 -18.77 -30.34 -15.60
N CYS A 20 -18.67 -29.14 -15.01
CA CYS A 20 -18.38 -28.99 -13.58
C CYS A 20 -19.63 -29.33 -12.75
N ARG A 21 -19.56 -30.43 -12.01
CA ARG A 21 -20.53 -30.83 -10.99
C ARG A 21 -20.05 -30.29 -9.64
N CYS A 22 -20.76 -29.33 -9.07
CA CYS A 22 -20.54 -28.85 -7.71
C CYS A 22 -21.12 -29.88 -6.72
N SER A 23 -20.27 -30.53 -5.94
CA SER A 23 -20.67 -31.22 -4.70
C SER A 23 -20.03 -30.48 -3.53
N ARG A 24 -20.90 -29.99 -2.64
CA ARG A 24 -20.56 -29.50 -1.31
C ARG A 24 -20.20 -30.72 -0.46
N ASP A 25 -18.99 -30.77 0.07
CA ASP A 25 -18.65 -31.67 1.16
C ASP A 25 -17.96 -30.89 2.27
N THR A 26 -18.71 -30.73 3.36
CA THR A 26 -18.27 -30.26 4.67
C THR A 26 -17.46 -31.37 5.36
N PRO A 27 -16.25 -31.10 5.89
CA PRO A 27 -15.65 -32.01 6.85
C PRO A 27 -16.09 -31.63 8.27
N ALA A 28 -17.01 -32.44 8.82
CA ALA A 28 -17.20 -32.60 10.25
C ALA A 28 -16.07 -33.48 10.80
N TRP A 29 -15.40 -33.04 11.85
CA TRP A 29 -14.53 -33.89 12.67
C TRP A 29 -15.22 -34.16 14.01
N PRO A 30 -15.10 -35.40 14.54
CA PRO A 30 -16.04 -35.94 15.51
C PRO A 30 -15.69 -35.58 16.95
N GLU A 31 -16.73 -35.51 17.75
CA GLU A 31 -16.71 -35.54 19.22
C GLU A 31 -16.06 -36.83 19.72
N GLU A 32 -15.16 -36.69 20.69
CA GLU A 32 -14.58 -37.78 21.44
C GLU A 32 -15.24 -37.81 22.82
N THR A 33 -16.17 -38.75 23.00
CA THR A 33 -16.67 -39.14 24.32
C THR A 33 -16.09 -40.51 24.67
N SER A 34 -15.38 -40.61 25.80
CA SER A 34 -15.32 -41.86 26.55
C SER A 34 -15.31 -41.55 28.05
N ALA A 35 -16.10 -42.36 28.75
CA ALA A 35 -16.54 -42.19 30.11
C ALA A 35 -15.59 -42.89 31.08
N VAL A 36 -15.48 -42.34 32.30
CA VAL A 36 -15.02 -43.07 33.48
C VAL A 36 -15.95 -42.70 34.65
N SER A 37 -16.62 -43.72 35.19
CA SER A 37 -17.18 -43.79 36.54
C SER A 37 -16.49 -44.98 37.24
N PRO A 38 -16.60 -45.23 38.57
CA PRO A 38 -17.36 -44.53 39.61
C PRO A 38 -16.55 -44.23 40.90
N ASP A 39 -17.13 -43.45 41.81
CA ASP A 39 -17.21 -43.70 43.27
C ASP A 39 -17.20 -42.40 44.08
N GLY A 40 -18.12 -42.31 45.04
CA GLY A 40 -18.02 -41.34 46.13
C GLY A 40 -19.22 -40.41 46.30
N ARG A 41 -20.26 -40.97 46.93
CA ARG A 41 -21.31 -40.30 47.71
C ARG A 41 -20.97 -38.85 48.12
N ARG A 42 -21.84 -37.90 47.78
CA ARG A 42 -22.58 -37.07 48.75
C ARG A 42 -23.53 -36.10 48.05
N TRP A 43 -24.79 -36.23 48.44
CA TRP A 43 -25.84 -35.24 48.22
C TRP A 43 -25.46 -33.93 48.90
N PHE A 44 -25.65 -32.79 48.23
CA PHE A 44 -26.23 -31.60 48.87
C PHE A 44 -26.91 -30.74 47.79
N LEU A 45 -28.24 -30.67 47.90
CA LEU A 45 -29.08 -29.68 47.25
C LEU A 45 -28.75 -28.30 47.83
N GLY A 46 -28.52 -27.31 46.97
CA GLY A 46 -28.19 -25.94 47.32
C GLY A 46 -28.94 -24.96 46.42
N PHE A 47 -30.14 -24.63 46.87
CA PHE A 47 -31.16 -23.74 46.33
C PHE A 47 -30.71 -22.27 46.13
N LEU A 48 -31.44 -21.57 45.25
CA LEU A 48 -31.84 -20.15 45.27
C LEU A 48 -31.18 -19.11 44.34
N LEU A 49 -32.12 -18.44 43.67
CA LEU A 49 -32.10 -17.30 42.75
C LEU A 49 -31.63 -16.00 43.40
N ALA A 50 -31.02 -15.09 42.63
CA ALA A 50 -31.33 -13.66 42.72
C ALA A 50 -30.88 -12.90 41.46
N SER A 51 -31.86 -12.23 40.85
CA SER A 51 -31.76 -11.35 39.71
C SER A 51 -31.32 -9.93 40.07
N ALA A 52 -30.85 -9.22 39.02
CA ALA A 52 -31.10 -7.81 38.72
C ALA A 52 -29.99 -6.77 38.98
N SER A 53 -29.75 -6.01 37.90
CA SER A 53 -29.47 -4.57 37.86
C SER A 53 -28.09 -4.09 38.27
N GLY A 54 -27.17 -4.15 37.31
CA GLY A 54 -25.98 -3.31 37.23
C GLY A 54 -25.82 -2.75 35.81
N LEU A 55 -26.74 -1.89 35.38
CA LEU A 55 -26.48 -0.96 34.28
C LEU A 55 -25.42 0.02 34.77
N ASN A 56 -24.18 -0.08 34.28
CA ASN A 56 -23.30 1.08 34.19
C ASN A 56 -22.25 0.91 33.10
N PHE A 57 -22.43 1.73 32.07
CA PHE A 57 -21.41 2.24 31.16
C PHE A 57 -20.70 1.20 30.28
N CYS A 58 -21.44 0.64 29.33
CA CYS A 58 -20.82 0.33 28.05
C CYS A 58 -20.53 1.70 27.40
N GLY A 59 -19.31 2.19 27.57
CA GLY A 59 -18.86 3.35 26.82
C GLY A 59 -19.03 3.02 25.34
N ASP A 60 -19.79 3.86 24.64
CA ASP A 60 -19.86 3.84 23.19
C ASP A 60 -18.43 3.95 22.65
N ALA A 61 -17.84 2.80 22.35
CA ALA A 61 -16.68 2.73 21.48
C ALA A 61 -17.23 3.07 20.10
N GLU A 62 -17.24 4.37 19.81
CA GLU A 62 -17.53 4.91 18.49
C GLU A 62 -16.53 4.26 17.54
N SER A 63 -16.97 3.19 16.89
CA SER A 63 -16.19 2.45 15.91
C SER A 63 -16.12 3.29 14.65
N VAL A 64 -15.28 4.32 14.69
CA VAL A 64 -14.86 5.00 13.46
C VAL A 64 -14.17 3.92 12.65
N SER A 65 -14.89 3.39 11.66
CA SER A 65 -14.38 2.45 10.67
C SER A 65 -13.22 3.12 9.95
N SER A 66 -12.04 3.00 10.55
CA SER A 66 -10.76 3.52 10.09
C SER A 66 -10.24 2.64 8.95
N SER A 67 -11.14 2.27 8.03
CA SER A 67 -10.72 1.64 6.80
C SER A 67 -9.80 2.66 6.13
N ARG A 68 -8.50 2.34 6.06
CA ARG A 68 -7.45 3.19 5.48
C ARG A 68 -7.77 3.64 4.05
N ARG A 69 -8.79 3.03 3.43
CA ARG A 69 -9.35 3.36 2.11
C ARG A 69 -10.28 4.59 2.13
N ALA A 70 -11.07 4.78 3.18
CA ALA A 70 -12.00 5.92 3.29
C ALA A 70 -11.26 7.24 3.49
N LEU A 71 -10.25 7.27 4.38
CA LEU A 71 -9.43 8.48 4.62
C LEU A 71 -8.54 8.86 3.42
N ARG A 72 -8.17 7.89 2.56
CA ARG A 72 -7.40 8.15 1.34
C ARG A 72 -8.21 8.76 0.19
N SER A 73 -9.55 8.76 0.28
CA SER A 73 -10.41 9.27 -0.80
C SER A 73 -10.82 10.73 -0.62
N ALA A 74 -10.65 11.31 0.58
CA ALA A 74 -10.84 12.75 0.76
C ALA A 74 -9.60 13.48 0.23
N LYS A 75 -9.76 14.27 -0.84
CA LYS A 75 -8.68 15.11 -1.35
C LYS A 75 -8.37 16.18 -0.31
N VAL A 76 -7.17 16.16 0.27
CA VAL A 76 -6.72 17.17 1.24
C VAL A 76 -6.73 18.54 0.55
N PRO A 77 -7.35 19.58 1.14
CA PRO A 77 -7.37 20.91 0.54
C PRO A 77 -5.95 21.48 0.46
N GLU A 78 -5.65 22.22 -0.61
CA GLU A 78 -4.31 22.75 -0.86
C GLU A 78 -3.84 23.74 0.22
N THR A 79 -4.77 24.33 0.98
CA THR A 79 -4.50 25.26 2.09
C THR A 79 -3.76 24.63 3.26
N GLU A 80 -3.83 23.31 3.43
CA GLU A 80 -3.15 22.59 4.51
C GLU A 80 -1.69 22.24 4.16
N TYR A 81 -1.29 22.41 2.90
CA TYR A 81 0.05 22.07 2.46
C TYR A 81 1.06 23.13 2.91
N THR A 82 2.20 22.67 3.41
CA THR A 82 3.36 23.53 3.63
C THR A 82 4.06 23.80 2.31
N THR A 83 4.25 25.08 1.99
CA THR A 83 4.92 25.52 0.74
C THR A 83 6.39 25.83 1.01
N LEU A 84 7.28 25.23 0.22
CA LEU A 84 8.72 25.48 0.22
C LEU A 84 9.06 26.66 -0.71
N PRO A 85 10.22 27.33 -0.52
CA PRO A 85 10.61 28.50 -1.33
C PRO A 85 10.79 28.21 -2.82
N ASN A 86 10.97 26.94 -3.18
CA ASN A 86 11.06 26.46 -4.56
C ASN A 86 9.69 26.12 -5.19
N GLY A 87 8.59 26.45 -4.50
CA GLY A 87 7.23 26.18 -4.96
C GLY A 87 6.74 24.73 -4.76
N LEU A 88 7.59 23.83 -4.25
CA LEU A 88 7.16 22.49 -3.86
C LEU A 88 6.22 22.58 -2.65
N LYS A 89 5.08 21.90 -2.70
CA LYS A 89 4.19 21.82 -1.54
C LYS A 89 4.13 20.41 -1.02
N TYR A 90 4.07 20.26 0.30
CA TYR A 90 3.91 18.94 0.91
C TYR A 90 2.90 18.94 2.06
N TYR A 91 2.32 17.77 2.29
CA TYR A 91 1.44 17.49 3.42
C TYR A 91 1.79 16.13 4.01
N ASP A 92 2.04 16.07 5.31
CA ASP A 92 2.35 14.83 6.02
C ASP A 92 1.05 14.14 6.45
N ILE A 93 0.65 13.09 5.72
CA ILE A 93 -0.47 12.22 6.13
C ILE A 93 -0.11 11.49 7.43
N LYS A 94 1.13 11.01 7.50
CA LYS A 94 1.64 10.28 8.66
C LYS A 94 3.10 10.64 8.86
N VAL A 95 3.42 11.18 10.03
CA VAL A 95 4.82 11.39 10.42
C VAL A 95 5.42 10.06 10.89
N GLY A 96 6.53 9.66 10.29
CA GLY A 96 7.25 8.43 10.64
C GLY A 96 7.98 8.54 11.99
N GLY A 97 8.24 7.40 12.63
CA GLY A 97 8.97 7.34 13.90
C GLY A 97 10.46 7.03 13.77
N GLY A 98 10.91 6.55 12.61
CA GLY A 98 12.30 6.10 12.42
C GLY A 98 13.28 7.22 12.07
N PRO A 99 14.47 6.88 11.55
CA PRO A 99 15.49 7.86 11.19
C PRO A 99 14.98 8.88 10.17
N LYS A 100 15.55 10.08 10.23
CA LYS A 100 15.23 11.21 9.35
C LYS A 100 16.07 11.12 8.07
N ALA A 101 15.42 11.31 6.92
CA ALA A 101 16.07 11.44 5.63
C ALA A 101 16.84 12.76 5.58
N VAL A 102 18.17 12.65 5.45
CA VAL A 102 19.09 13.78 5.30
C VAL A 102 19.87 13.61 4.00
N LYS A 103 20.38 14.71 3.45
CA LYS A 103 21.24 14.68 2.26
C LYS A 103 22.40 13.68 2.46
N GLY A 104 22.72 12.92 1.41
CA GLY A 104 23.72 11.84 1.44
C GLY A 104 23.21 10.50 1.96
N SER A 105 22.01 10.43 2.56
CA SER A 105 21.41 9.15 2.95
C SER A 105 20.79 8.42 1.76
N ARG A 106 20.90 7.08 1.75
CA ARG A 106 20.21 6.26 0.77
C ARG A 106 18.82 5.88 1.25
N VAL A 107 17.79 6.42 0.62
CA VAL A 107 16.39 6.16 0.96
C VAL A 107 15.83 5.02 0.12
N THR A 108 14.91 4.25 0.70
CA THR A 108 14.07 3.29 -0.01
C THR A 108 12.62 3.63 0.27
N LEU A 109 11.81 3.84 -0.77
CA LEU A 109 10.44 4.31 -0.64
C LEU A 109 9.50 3.67 -1.65
N HIS A 110 8.20 3.75 -1.36
CA HIS A 110 7.16 3.60 -2.36
C HIS A 110 6.58 4.95 -2.73
N TYR A 111 6.40 5.19 -4.03
CA TYR A 111 5.67 6.33 -4.54
C TYR A 111 4.52 5.91 -5.48
N VAL A 112 3.55 6.81 -5.62
CA VAL A 112 2.52 6.83 -6.67
C VAL A 112 2.51 8.23 -7.27
N ALA A 113 2.77 8.36 -8.56
CA ALA A 113 2.79 9.62 -9.27
C ALA A 113 1.53 9.78 -10.11
N LYS A 114 0.86 10.92 -9.94
CA LYS A 114 -0.43 11.23 -10.54
C LYS A 114 -0.39 12.57 -11.27
N TRP A 115 -1.13 12.65 -12.35
CA TRP A 115 -1.42 13.88 -13.04
C TRP A 115 -2.92 13.97 -13.29
N LYS A 116 -3.55 15.06 -12.82
CA LYS A 116 -5.02 15.23 -12.84
C LYS A 116 -5.79 14.02 -12.28
N GLY A 117 -5.25 13.40 -11.21
CA GLY A 117 -5.84 12.23 -10.58
C GLY A 117 -5.55 10.88 -11.27
N ILE A 118 -4.97 10.89 -12.47
CA ILE A 118 -4.60 9.67 -13.20
C ILE A 118 -3.19 9.27 -12.78
N THR A 119 -3.02 8.03 -12.30
CA THR A 119 -1.71 7.48 -11.96
C THR A 119 -0.97 7.10 -13.23
N PHE A 120 0.20 7.70 -13.47
CA PHE A 120 1.04 7.40 -14.65
C PHE A 120 2.31 6.61 -14.27
N MET A 121 2.77 6.69 -13.02
CA MET A 121 3.87 5.88 -12.51
C MET A 121 3.60 5.43 -11.07
N THR A 122 4.00 4.21 -10.73
CA THR A 122 3.90 3.71 -9.35
C THR A 122 4.94 2.63 -9.09
N SER A 123 5.50 2.66 -7.90
CA SER A 123 6.41 1.61 -7.40
C SER A 123 5.67 0.45 -6.71
N ARG A 124 4.37 0.58 -6.48
CA ARG A 124 3.58 -0.43 -5.74
C ARG A 124 3.02 -1.54 -6.62
N GLN A 125 2.94 -1.30 -7.93
CA GLN A 125 2.47 -2.29 -8.89
C GLN A 125 3.67 -2.91 -9.58
N GLY A 126 3.89 -4.21 -9.35
CA GLY A 126 4.86 -5.02 -10.06
C GLY A 126 4.18 -5.94 -11.06
N LEU A 127 4.90 -6.38 -12.08
CA LEU A 127 4.46 -7.42 -13.00
C LEU A 127 4.67 -8.79 -12.34
N GLY A 128 3.67 -9.30 -11.61
CA GLY A 128 3.70 -10.67 -11.07
C GLY A 128 3.14 -10.83 -9.66
N VAL A 129 3.38 -12.01 -9.06
CA VAL A 129 2.89 -12.40 -7.73
C VAL A 129 3.68 -11.71 -6.59
N THR A 130 4.88 -11.20 -6.88
CA THR A 130 5.85 -10.68 -5.89
C THR A 130 5.55 -9.25 -5.41
N GLY A 131 4.52 -8.59 -5.94
CA GLY A 131 4.19 -7.20 -5.57
C GLY A 131 5.12 -6.17 -6.22
N GLY A 132 4.96 -4.89 -5.84
CA GLY A 132 5.74 -3.77 -6.40
C GLY A 132 7.16 -3.65 -5.83
N THR A 133 8.08 -3.15 -6.65
CA THR A 133 9.48 -2.95 -6.28
C THR A 133 9.69 -1.55 -5.67
N PRO A 134 10.17 -1.44 -4.42
CA PRO A 134 10.53 -0.15 -3.84
C PRO A 134 11.59 0.59 -4.66
N TYR A 135 11.47 1.91 -4.73
CA TYR A 135 12.44 2.75 -5.40
C TYR A 135 13.48 3.25 -4.39
N ALA A 136 14.76 3.17 -4.76
CA ALA A 136 15.86 3.56 -3.88
C ALA A 136 16.82 4.53 -4.57
N PHE A 137 17.20 5.59 -3.86
CA PHE A 137 18.11 6.62 -4.35
C PHE A 137 18.82 7.35 -3.20
N ASP A 138 19.87 8.10 -3.54
CA ASP A 138 20.61 8.92 -2.58
C ASP A 138 20.06 10.34 -2.55
N VAL A 139 19.67 10.82 -1.37
CA VAL A 139 19.05 12.14 -1.19
C VAL A 139 20.05 13.25 -1.48
N GLY A 140 19.62 14.27 -2.23
CA GLY A 140 20.42 15.43 -2.63
C GLY A 140 21.22 15.22 -3.91
N GLN A 141 20.99 14.13 -4.66
CA GLN A 141 21.68 13.85 -5.93
C GLN A 141 20.81 14.07 -7.18
N SER A 142 19.64 14.69 -7.06
CA SER A 142 18.74 14.93 -8.20
C SER A 142 19.34 15.75 -9.34
N GLU A 143 20.39 16.55 -9.10
CA GLU A 143 21.09 17.29 -10.16
C GLU A 143 21.76 16.38 -11.20
N ARG A 144 22.08 15.13 -10.83
CA ARG A 144 22.64 14.13 -11.76
C ARG A 144 21.59 13.49 -12.67
N GLY A 145 20.31 13.85 -12.52
CA GLY A 145 19.20 13.41 -13.37
C GLY A 145 18.67 12.00 -13.08
N ALA A 146 19.18 11.31 -12.06
CA ALA A 146 18.73 9.97 -11.71
C ALA A 146 17.36 9.94 -11.00
N VAL A 147 16.96 11.05 -10.37
CA VAL A 147 15.78 11.17 -9.52
C VAL A 147 15.02 12.45 -9.88
N LEU A 148 13.69 12.39 -9.85
CA LEU A 148 12.85 13.58 -10.03
C LEU A 148 13.16 14.62 -8.93
N LYS A 149 13.47 15.86 -9.33
CA LYS A 149 13.89 16.92 -8.39
C LYS A 149 12.88 17.15 -7.25
N GLY A 150 11.59 17.21 -7.58
CA GLY A 150 10.54 17.38 -6.58
C GLY A 150 10.41 16.20 -5.60
N LEU A 151 10.72 14.99 -6.04
CA LEU A 151 10.74 13.82 -5.16
C LEU A 151 11.93 13.88 -4.19
N ASP A 152 13.11 14.22 -4.70
CA ASP A 152 14.33 14.34 -3.88
C ASP A 152 14.16 15.40 -2.77
N LEU A 153 13.71 16.60 -3.15
CA LEU A 153 13.47 17.70 -2.21
C LEU A 153 12.28 17.41 -1.27
N GLY A 154 11.25 16.69 -1.74
CA GLY A 154 10.08 16.36 -0.93
C GLY A 154 10.33 15.28 0.12
N VAL A 155 11.31 14.40 -0.10
CA VAL A 155 11.72 13.35 0.85
C VAL A 155 12.67 13.91 1.91
N GLU A 156 13.36 15.02 1.64
CA GLU A 156 14.22 15.65 2.62
C GLU A 156 13.45 15.95 3.93
N GLY A 157 14.02 15.51 5.04
CA GLY A 157 13.45 15.66 6.37
C GLY A 157 12.30 14.71 6.74
N MET A 158 11.85 13.86 5.82
CA MET A 158 10.85 12.81 6.10
C MET A 158 11.45 11.73 7.01
N ARG A 159 10.63 11.09 7.85
CA ARG A 159 11.04 10.00 8.74
C ARG A 159 10.57 8.65 8.23
N VAL A 160 11.36 7.60 8.47
CA VAL A 160 11.00 6.22 8.10
C VAL A 160 9.66 5.82 8.71
N GLY A 161 8.80 5.19 7.90
CA GLY A 161 7.42 4.84 8.20
C GLY A 161 6.42 5.99 7.97
N GLY A 162 6.89 7.14 7.50
CA GLY A 162 6.05 8.28 7.16
C GLY A 162 5.36 8.15 5.80
N GLN A 163 4.26 8.88 5.63
CA GLN A 163 3.55 9.05 4.36
C GLN A 163 3.32 10.55 4.11
N ARG A 164 3.68 11.00 2.91
CA ARG A 164 3.67 12.41 2.52
C ARG A 164 3.06 12.57 1.12
N LEU A 165 2.19 13.56 0.98
CA LEU A 165 1.69 14.02 -0.31
C LEU A 165 2.56 15.19 -0.78
N LEU A 166 2.92 15.20 -2.06
CA LEU A 166 3.66 16.29 -2.68
C LEU A 166 2.85 16.84 -3.86
N ILE A 167 2.80 18.17 -3.97
CA ILE A 167 2.37 18.86 -5.20
C ILE A 167 3.63 19.45 -5.81
N VAL A 168 4.05 18.87 -6.93
CA VAL A 168 5.32 19.19 -7.58
C VAL A 168 5.07 20.14 -8.76
N PRO A 169 5.58 21.38 -8.69
CA PRO A 169 5.47 22.32 -9.80
C PRO A 169 6.28 21.83 -11.01
N PRO A 170 5.98 22.30 -12.22
CA PRO A 170 6.61 21.81 -13.44
C PRO A 170 8.14 21.94 -13.45
N GLU A 171 8.69 23.00 -12.85
CA GLU A 171 10.13 23.24 -12.76
C GLU A 171 10.89 22.15 -11.99
N LEU A 172 10.20 21.51 -11.03
CA LEU A 172 10.73 20.41 -10.22
C LEU A 172 10.26 19.04 -10.73
N ALA A 173 9.45 19.00 -11.79
CA ALA A 173 8.96 17.80 -12.46
C ALA A 173 9.59 17.65 -13.85
N TYR A 174 8.79 17.80 -14.92
CA TYR A 174 9.19 17.57 -16.32
C TYR A 174 9.34 18.87 -17.15
N GLY A 175 9.19 20.03 -16.51
CA GLY A 175 9.42 21.35 -17.10
C GLY A 175 8.60 21.64 -18.36
N SER A 176 9.15 22.49 -19.22
CA SER A 176 8.54 22.90 -20.48
C SER A 176 8.57 21.82 -21.58
N LYS A 177 9.29 20.72 -21.37
CA LYS A 177 9.36 19.62 -22.33
C LYS A 177 8.24 18.60 -22.12
N GLY A 178 7.81 18.40 -20.87
CA GLY A 178 6.90 17.30 -20.53
C GLY A 178 7.56 15.93 -20.73
N VAL A 179 6.78 14.86 -20.59
CA VAL A 179 7.21 13.48 -20.87
C VAL A 179 6.01 12.58 -21.15
N GLN A 180 6.06 11.79 -22.24
CA GLN A 180 4.99 10.85 -22.59
C GLN A 180 3.60 11.53 -22.58
N GLU A 181 2.72 11.10 -21.66
CA GLU A 181 1.35 11.59 -21.49
C GLU A 181 1.27 12.89 -20.66
N ILE A 182 2.39 13.32 -20.07
CA ILE A 182 2.49 14.53 -19.25
C ILE A 182 2.87 15.72 -20.13
N PRO A 183 1.98 16.71 -20.32
CA PRO A 183 2.25 17.84 -21.18
C PRO A 183 3.31 18.79 -20.59
N PRO A 184 3.86 19.68 -21.43
CA PRO A 184 4.65 20.82 -20.98
C PRO A 184 4.00 21.57 -19.82
N ASN A 185 4.82 21.99 -18.85
CA ASN A 185 4.42 22.81 -17.71
C ASN A 185 3.31 22.18 -16.82
N ALA A 186 3.21 20.86 -16.81
CA ALA A 186 2.30 20.14 -15.93
C ALA A 186 2.78 20.11 -14.47
N THR A 187 1.85 20.39 -13.55
CA THR A 187 2.02 20.11 -12.12
C THR A 187 1.56 18.68 -11.83
N ILE A 188 2.35 17.92 -11.08
CA ILE A 188 2.05 16.52 -10.73
C ILE A 188 1.87 16.36 -9.22
N GLU A 189 1.14 15.32 -8.83
CA GLU A 189 0.90 14.94 -7.44
C GLU A 189 1.70 13.64 -7.15
N LEU A 190 2.43 13.58 -6.03
CA LEU A 190 3.14 12.37 -5.61
C LEU A 190 2.68 11.92 -4.22
N ASP A 191 2.30 10.65 -4.10
CA ASP A 191 2.04 10.01 -2.82
C ASP A 191 3.27 9.18 -2.43
N VAL A 192 4.01 9.60 -1.40
CA VAL A 192 5.30 9.01 -1.01
C VAL A 192 5.19 8.33 0.34
N GLU A 193 5.79 7.15 0.48
CA GLU A 193 5.93 6.40 1.72
C GLU A 193 7.36 5.95 1.90
N LEU A 194 8.02 6.44 2.95
CA LEU A 194 9.42 6.13 3.22
C LEU A 194 9.52 4.82 4.01
N LEU A 195 10.16 3.81 3.43
CA LEU A 195 10.24 2.47 4.01
C LEU A 195 11.49 2.25 4.85
N ALA A 196 12.63 2.73 4.36
CA ALA A 196 13.92 2.53 5.02
C ALA A 196 14.92 3.62 4.63
N ILE A 197 15.91 3.83 5.49
CA ILE A 197 17.09 4.63 5.22
C ILE A 197 18.30 3.76 5.51
N LYS A 198 19.22 3.66 4.54
CA LYS A 198 20.58 3.21 4.77
C LYS A 198 21.45 4.45 4.88
N GLN A 199 21.95 4.70 6.10
CA GLN A 199 22.91 5.78 6.31
C GLN A 199 24.23 5.38 5.63
N SER A 200 24.73 6.23 4.74
CA SER A 200 26.11 6.10 4.28
C SER A 200 27.01 6.45 5.46
N PRO A 201 28.02 5.63 5.79
CA PRO A 201 28.97 5.95 6.84
C PRO A 201 29.88 7.15 6.50
N PHE A 202 29.83 7.65 5.26
CA PHE A 202 30.69 8.71 4.75
C PHE A 202 29.90 9.98 4.35
N GLY A 203 29.02 10.45 5.25
CA GLY A 203 28.13 11.59 5.02
C GLY A 203 28.77 12.81 4.36
#